data_AF-A0A840A3W5-F1
#
_entry.id   AF-A0A840A3W5-F1
#
_cell.length_a   1.000
_cell.length_b   1.000
_cell.length_c   1.000
_cell.angle_alpha   90.00
_cell.angle_beta   90.00
_cell.angle_gamma   90.00
#
_symmetry.space_group_name_H-M   'P 1'
#
loop_
_entity.id
_entity.type
_entity.pdbx_description
1 polymer ?
#
loop_
_entity_poly.entity_id
_entity_poly.type
_entity_poly.pdbx_seq_one_letter_code
_entity_poly.pdbx_strand_id
1 'polypeptide(L)'
;MGVGSKDERRLHGLWAVSERVVHLCQAIVILAAELLVVASILVATWLLYALFTERVVGSLGSIDTLGEVQSAVEHVFAGVLLLMLGLELLKSLTSFFTGFHVQVEIIVVVAMIAVVRHVMLIDLEHAPWTTLVGAAALVLALAISYALVRLSAVNAKKNGVDGGG
;
A
#
# COMPACT_ATOMS: atom_id res chain seq x y z
N MET A 1 -1.76 7.47 57.97
CA MET A 1 -1.13 7.75 56.65
C MET A 1 -1.84 6.89 55.61
N GLY A 2 -2.69 7.48 54.76
CA GLY A 2 -3.59 6.76 53.86
C GLY A 2 -3.83 7.52 52.56
N VAL A 3 -2.76 7.75 51.78
CA VAL A 3 -2.78 8.56 50.55
C VAL A 3 -2.82 7.70 49.27
N GLY A 4 -2.92 6.36 49.37
CA GLY A 4 -2.79 5.47 48.21
C GLY A 4 -4.05 5.17 47.37
N SER A 5 -5.28 5.27 47.90
CA SER A 5 -6.44 4.62 47.24
C SER A 5 -7.33 5.51 46.36
N LYS A 6 -7.02 6.80 46.20
CA LYS A 6 -7.86 7.74 45.42
C LYS A 6 -7.35 7.93 43.98
N ASP A 7 -6.06 7.75 43.73
CA ASP A 7 -5.46 7.90 42.39
C ASP A 7 -5.61 6.64 41.52
N GLU A 8 -5.50 5.43 42.08
CA GLU A 8 -5.65 4.18 41.31
C GLU A 8 -7.06 4.03 40.69
N ARG A 9 -8.11 4.50 41.38
CA ARG A 9 -9.49 4.49 40.85
C ARG A 9 -9.73 5.51 39.73
N ARG A 10 -8.96 6.60 39.68
CA ARG A 10 -9.06 7.61 38.62
C ARG A 10 -8.36 7.16 37.34
N LEU A 11 -7.27 6.41 37.46
CA LEU A 11 -6.52 5.89 36.32
C LEU A 11 -7.34 4.88 35.51
N HIS A 12 -8.05 3.94 36.14
CA HIS A 12 -8.88 2.96 35.42
C HIS A 12 -10.01 3.59 34.58
N GLY A 13 -10.62 4.68 35.06
CA GLY A 13 -11.64 5.41 34.30
C GLY A 13 -11.06 6.15 33.08
N LEU A 14 -9.83 6.66 33.18
CA LEU A 14 -9.12 7.32 32.09
C LEU A 14 -8.65 6.33 31.01
N TRP A 15 -8.21 5.14 31.40
CA TRP A 15 -7.87 4.06 30.46
C TRP A 15 -9.07 3.62 29.62
N ALA A 16 -10.24 3.41 30.24
CA ALA A 16 -11.46 2.99 29.54
C ALA A 16 -12.08 4.08 28.64
N VAL A 17 -11.79 5.36 28.89
CA VAL A 17 -12.19 6.46 28.02
C VAL A 17 -11.20 6.60 26.86
N SER A 18 -9.90 6.50 27.14
CA SER A 18 -8.85 6.50 26.11
C SER A 18 -9.07 5.42 25.06
N GLU A 19 -9.37 4.19 25.49
CA GLU A 19 -9.59 3.04 24.61
C GLU A 19 -10.80 3.25 23.68
N ARG A 20 -11.92 3.79 24.21
CA ARG A 20 -13.10 4.12 23.40
C ARG A 20 -12.83 5.22 22.37
N VAL A 21 -12.06 6.25 22.75
CA VAL A 21 -11.69 7.34 21.85
C VAL A 21 -10.78 6.82 20.73
N VAL A 22 -9.83 5.94 21.04
CA VAL A 22 -8.94 5.33 20.05
C VAL A 22 -9.73 4.52 19.02
N HIS A 23 -10.63 3.64 19.47
CA HIS A 23 -11.45 2.84 18.55
C HIS A 23 -12.40 3.68 17.67
N LEU A 24 -12.97 4.76 18.22
CA LEU A 24 -13.82 5.67 17.45
C LEU A 24 -13.00 6.44 16.40
N CYS A 25 -11.85 6.98 16.80
CA CYS A 25 -10.95 7.70 15.91
C CYS A 25 -10.47 6.78 14.78
N GLN A 26 -10.06 5.56 15.11
CA GLN A 26 -9.67 4.53 14.16
C GLN A 26 -10.79 4.23 13.15
N ALA A 27 -12.02 4.00 13.60
CA ALA A 27 -13.15 3.73 12.71
C ALA A 27 -13.44 4.92 11.77
N ILE A 28 -13.39 6.15 12.28
CA ILE A 28 -13.59 7.36 11.48
C ILE A 28 -12.49 7.50 10.43
N VAL A 29 -11.23 7.32 10.82
CA VAL A 29 -10.08 7.44 9.90
C VAL A 29 -10.14 6.39 8.80
N ILE A 30 -10.43 5.14 9.14
CA ILE A 30 -10.51 4.06 8.15
C ILE A 30 -11.69 4.28 7.20
N LEU A 31 -12.86 4.63 7.71
CA LEU A 31 -14.04 4.89 6.87
C LEU A 31 -13.79 6.08 5.93
N ALA A 32 -13.15 7.14 6.42
CA ALA A 32 -12.74 8.26 5.58
C ALA A 32 -11.73 7.84 4.50
N ALA A 33 -10.72 7.04 4.88
CA ALA A 33 -9.72 6.53 3.94
C ALA A 33 -10.35 5.61 2.88
N GLU A 34 -11.26 4.72 3.28
CA GLU A 34 -12.00 3.82 2.38
C GLU A 34 -12.82 4.63 1.37
N LEU A 35 -13.58 5.62 1.83
CA LEU A 35 -14.36 6.49 0.96
C LEU A 35 -13.48 7.23 -0.05
N LEU A 36 -12.34 7.77 0.40
CA LEU A 36 -11.38 8.46 -0.46
C LEU A 36 -10.78 7.53 -1.52
N VAL A 37 -10.39 6.32 -1.13
CA VAL A 37 -9.84 5.31 -2.06
C VAL A 37 -10.91 4.91 -3.08
N VAL A 38 -12.14 4.60 -2.67
CA VAL A 38 -13.24 4.30 -3.60
C VAL A 38 -13.48 5.44 -4.58
N ALA A 39 -13.56 6.68 -4.09
CA ALA A 39 -13.74 7.86 -4.94
C ALA A 39 -12.58 8.00 -5.95
N SER A 40 -11.34 7.81 -5.51
CA SER A 40 -10.17 7.85 -6.40
C SER A 40 -10.19 6.76 -7.47
N ILE A 41 -10.64 5.54 -7.14
CA ILE A 41 -10.75 4.43 -8.09
C ILE A 41 -11.79 4.75 -9.16
N LEU A 42 -12.93 5.32 -8.76
CA LEU A 42 -13.96 5.73 -9.71
C LEU A 42 -13.45 6.81 -10.67
N VAL A 43 -12.77 7.83 -10.15
CA VAL A 43 -12.16 8.91 -10.96
C VAL A 43 -11.09 8.34 -11.90
N ALA A 44 -10.18 7.50 -11.39
CA ALA A 44 -9.14 6.86 -12.19
C ALA A 44 -9.74 5.96 -13.28
N THR A 45 -10.83 5.23 -12.99
CA THR A 45 -11.52 4.37 -13.96
C THR A 45 -12.13 5.21 -15.08
N TRP A 46 -12.79 6.31 -14.72
CA TRP A 46 -13.33 7.26 -15.69
C TRP A 46 -12.24 7.85 -16.59
N LEU A 47 -11.14 8.32 -15.99
CA LEU A 47 -10.00 8.88 -16.73
C LEU A 47 -9.36 7.85 -17.66
N LEU A 48 -9.18 6.61 -17.19
CA LEU A 48 -8.62 5.54 -17.99
C LEU A 48 -9.51 5.21 -19.20
N TYR A 49 -10.82 5.18 -19.00
CA TYR A 49 -11.77 4.98 -20.09
C TYR A 49 -11.71 6.11 -21.11
N ALA A 50 -11.68 7.36 -20.66
CA ALA A 50 -11.53 8.53 -21.54
C ALA A 50 -10.23 8.45 -22.35
N LEU A 51 -9.09 8.19 -21.68
CA LEU A 51 -7.78 8.04 -22.33
C LEU A 51 -7.77 6.88 -23.34
N PHE A 52 -8.41 5.76 -23.02
CA PHE A 52 -8.54 4.62 -23.93
C PHE A 52 -9.30 5.01 -25.19
N THR A 53 -10.43 5.70 -25.06
CA THR A 53 -11.22 6.14 -26.23
C THR A 53 -10.49 7.17 -27.08
N GLU A 54 -9.77 8.11 -26.47
CA GLU A 54 -9.03 9.15 -27.20
C GLU A 54 -7.80 8.57 -27.91
N ARG A 55 -6.96 7.82 -27.18
CA ARG A 55 -5.65 7.38 -27.69
C ARG A 55 -5.68 6.07 -28.46
N VAL A 56 -6.54 5.13 -28.09
CA VAL A 56 -6.60 3.82 -28.78
C VAL A 56 -7.61 3.90 -29.91
N VAL A 57 -8.87 4.24 -29.61
CA VAL A 57 -9.94 4.25 -30.63
C VAL A 57 -9.75 5.37 -31.65
N GLY A 58 -9.34 6.57 -31.21
CA GLY A 58 -9.03 7.68 -32.10
C GLY A 58 -7.82 7.44 -33.00
N SER A 59 -6.82 6.70 -32.51
CA SER A 59 -5.59 6.43 -33.26
C SER A 59 -5.74 5.30 -34.28
N LEU A 60 -6.64 4.31 -34.06
CA LEU A 60 -6.91 3.20 -35.00
C LEU A 60 -7.22 3.63 -36.45
N GLY A 61 -7.65 4.88 -36.68
CA GLY A 61 -7.88 5.42 -38.02
C GLY A 61 -6.65 5.95 -38.76
N SER A 62 -5.50 6.10 -38.08
CA SER A 62 -4.32 6.84 -38.60
C SER A 62 -2.96 6.21 -38.21
N ILE A 63 -2.91 4.94 -37.78
CA ILE A 63 -1.67 4.31 -37.28
C ILE A 63 -0.72 3.99 -38.44
N ASP A 64 0.27 4.84 -38.68
CA ASP A 64 1.35 4.59 -39.66
C ASP A 64 2.64 4.02 -39.01
N THR A 65 2.75 4.01 -37.67
CA THR A 65 3.99 3.63 -36.98
C THR A 65 3.82 2.75 -35.73
N LEU A 66 4.69 1.74 -35.57
CA LEU A 66 4.74 0.81 -34.43
C LEU A 66 4.94 1.51 -33.06
N GLY A 67 5.69 2.62 -33.03
CA GLY A 67 5.99 3.34 -31.78
C GLY A 67 4.75 3.99 -31.12
N GLU A 68 3.78 4.44 -31.91
CA GLU A 68 2.55 5.04 -31.39
C GLU A 68 1.66 3.99 -30.72
N VAL A 69 1.63 2.77 -31.28
CA VAL A 69 0.92 1.63 -30.68
C VAL A 69 1.57 1.25 -29.35
N GLN A 70 2.89 1.12 -29.32
CA GLN A 70 3.62 0.78 -28.10
C GLN A 70 3.34 1.82 -26.99
N SER A 71 3.48 3.11 -27.30
CA SER A 71 3.21 4.17 -26.33
C SER A 71 1.76 4.16 -25.85
N ALA A 72 0.77 4.02 -26.74
CA ALA A 72 -0.64 3.98 -26.36
C ALA A 72 -0.94 2.80 -25.40
N VAL A 73 -0.36 1.64 -25.68
CA VAL A 73 -0.51 0.43 -24.86
C VAL A 73 0.16 0.60 -23.49
N GLU A 74 1.38 1.12 -23.44
CA GLU A 74 2.10 1.42 -22.18
C GLU A 74 1.28 2.31 -21.25
N HIS A 75 0.66 3.37 -21.78
CA HIS A 75 -0.20 4.26 -20.98
C HIS A 75 -1.44 3.57 -20.44
N VAL A 76 -2.08 2.69 -21.22
CA VAL A 76 -3.25 1.92 -20.76
C VAL A 76 -2.83 0.94 -19.67
N PHE A 77 -1.73 0.21 -19.83
CA PHE A 77 -1.21 -0.69 -18.80
C PHE A 77 -0.86 0.05 -17.51
N ALA A 78 -0.20 1.21 -17.62
CA ALA A 78 0.10 2.05 -16.45
C ALA A 78 -1.18 2.46 -15.70
N GLY A 79 -2.24 2.82 -16.42
CA GLY A 79 -3.55 3.12 -15.82
C GLY A 79 -4.23 1.92 -15.17
N VAL A 80 -4.18 0.74 -15.80
CA VAL A 80 -4.72 -0.50 -15.22
C VAL A 80 -3.98 -0.89 -13.94
N LEU A 81 -2.66 -0.78 -13.91
CA LEU A 81 -1.86 -1.05 -12.71
C LEU A 81 -2.17 -0.05 -11.59
N LEU A 82 -2.42 1.21 -11.92
CA LEU A 82 -2.88 2.21 -10.95
C LEU A 82 -4.24 1.82 -10.35
N LEU A 83 -5.18 1.29 -11.14
CA LEU A 83 -6.46 0.78 -10.66
C LEU A 83 -6.29 -0.47 -9.77
N MET A 84 -5.47 -1.44 -10.19
CA MET A 84 -5.18 -2.62 -9.36
C MET A 84 -4.60 -2.23 -8.01
N LEU A 85 -3.68 -1.26 -7.97
CA LEU A 85 -3.14 -0.74 -6.72
C LEU A 85 -4.23 -0.13 -5.82
N GLY A 86 -5.15 0.65 -6.40
CA GLY A 86 -6.29 1.20 -5.66
C GLY A 86 -7.17 0.11 -5.03
N LEU A 87 -7.50 -0.93 -5.80
CA LEU A 87 -8.29 -2.07 -5.32
C LEU A 87 -7.57 -2.88 -4.24
N GLU A 88 -6.24 -3.05 -4.36
CA GLU A 88 -5.41 -3.71 -3.35
C GLU A 88 -5.39 -2.92 -2.03
N LEU A 89 -5.28 -1.59 -2.11
CA LEU A 89 -5.35 -0.71 -0.95
C LEU A 89 -6.73 -0.75 -0.29
N LEU A 90 -7.81 -0.76 -1.07
CA LEU A 90 -9.17 -0.89 -0.55
C LEU A 90 -9.31 -2.18 0.27
N LYS A 91 -8.87 -3.32 -0.28
CA LYS A 91 -8.86 -4.61 0.41
C LYS A 91 -8.01 -4.57 1.69
N SER A 92 -6.86 -3.90 1.64
CA SER A 92 -5.97 -3.74 2.79
C SER A 92 -6.59 -2.90 3.91
N LEU A 93 -7.30 -1.81 3.56
CA LEU A 93 -8.01 -0.97 4.54
C LEU A 93 -9.16 -1.73 5.21
N THR A 94 -9.94 -2.50 4.47
CA THR A 94 -11.04 -3.30 5.05
C THR A 94 -10.52 -4.44 5.93
N SER A 95 -9.40 -5.07 5.57
CA SER A 95 -8.75 -6.11 6.39
C SER A 95 -8.37 -5.60 7.79
N PHE A 96 -8.05 -4.31 7.90
CA PHE A 96 -7.73 -3.63 9.14
C PHE A 96 -8.87 -3.66 10.18
N PHE A 97 -10.13 -3.78 9.72
CA PHE A 97 -11.32 -3.91 10.59
C PHE A 97 -11.46 -5.30 11.22
N THR A 98 -10.93 -6.34 10.58
CA THR A 98 -11.08 -7.74 11.02
C THR A 98 -10.01 -8.21 12.00
N GLY A 99 -8.95 -7.43 12.23
CA GLY A 99 -7.94 -7.77 13.23
C GLY A 99 -6.79 -6.78 13.26
N PHE A 100 -6.67 -6.04 14.35
CA PHE A 100 -5.54 -5.13 14.59
C PHE A 100 -4.30 -5.93 14.99
N HIS A 101 -3.69 -6.61 14.02
CA HIS A 101 -2.30 -7.02 14.11
C HIS A 101 -1.59 -6.47 12.88
N VAL A 102 -1.20 -5.20 12.97
CA VAL A 102 -0.28 -4.63 11.99
C VAL A 102 1.06 -5.32 12.20
N GLN A 103 1.26 -6.40 11.46
CA GLN A 103 2.55 -7.07 11.41
C GLN A 103 3.51 -6.16 10.67
N VAL A 104 4.76 -6.08 11.16
CA VAL A 104 5.85 -5.33 10.51
C VAL A 104 5.97 -5.66 9.02
N GLU A 105 5.55 -6.87 8.64
CA GLU A 105 5.40 -7.33 7.26
C GLU A 105 4.57 -6.38 6.38
N ILE A 106 3.40 -5.91 6.82
CA ILE A 106 2.52 -5.03 6.04
C ILE A 106 3.21 -3.68 5.78
N ILE A 107 3.92 -3.14 6.77
CA ILE A 107 4.64 -1.87 6.65
C ILE A 107 5.74 -1.99 5.59
N VAL A 108 6.48 -3.11 5.60
CA VAL A 108 7.53 -3.37 4.61
C VAL A 108 6.93 -3.58 3.21
N VAL A 109 5.80 -4.27 3.08
CA VAL A 109 5.10 -4.44 1.79
C VAL A 109 4.63 -3.10 1.24
N VAL A 110 4.03 -2.24 2.06
CA VAL A 110 3.60 -0.89 1.62
C VAL A 110 4.81 -0.05 1.18
N ALA A 111 5.92 -0.09 1.92
CA ALA A 111 7.17 0.58 1.52
C ALA A 111 7.73 0.04 0.19
N MET A 112 7.67 -1.29 -0.01
CA MET A 112 8.07 -1.94 -1.25
C MET A 112 7.22 -1.49 -2.42
N ILE A 113 5.89 -1.49 -2.28
CA ILE A 113 4.95 -1.03 -3.31
C ILE A 113 5.21 0.44 -3.67
N ALA A 114 5.43 1.31 -2.67
CA ALA A 114 5.70 2.73 -2.89
C ALA A 114 6.95 2.96 -3.74
N VAL A 115 8.04 2.24 -3.43
CA VAL A 115 9.30 2.36 -4.17
C VAL A 115 9.20 1.73 -5.56
N VAL A 116 8.63 0.53 -5.67
CA VAL A 116 8.48 -0.15 -6.97
C VAL A 116 7.64 0.71 -7.92
N ARG A 117 6.57 1.35 -7.43
CA ARG A 117 5.78 2.30 -8.22
C ARG A 117 6.63 3.46 -8.73
N HIS A 118 7.53 3.98 -7.92
CA HIS A 118 8.41 5.08 -8.32
C HIS A 118 9.44 4.63 -9.37
N VAL A 119 9.99 3.43 -9.22
CA VAL A 119 10.95 2.83 -10.15
C VAL A 119 10.28 2.51 -11.49
N MET A 120 9.04 2.02 -11.49
CA MET A 120 8.29 1.69 -12.70
C MET A 120 8.03 2.92 -13.60
N LEU A 121 7.99 4.12 -13.03
CA LEU A 121 7.76 5.37 -13.77
C LEU A 121 9.04 5.96 -14.40
N ILE A 122 10.20 5.33 -14.18
CA ILE A 122 11.46 5.78 -14.76
C ILE A 122 11.45 5.46 -16.25
N ASP A 123 11.71 6.47 -17.08
CA ASP A 123 12.00 6.31 -18.50
C ASP A 123 13.37 5.65 -18.66
N LEU A 124 13.39 4.35 -18.93
CA LEU A 124 14.61 3.56 -19.04
C LEU A 124 15.48 3.96 -20.24
N GLU A 125 14.90 4.58 -21.27
CA GLU A 125 15.63 4.97 -22.48
C GLU A 125 16.45 6.25 -22.26
N HIS A 126 15.94 7.15 -21.40
CA HIS A 126 16.56 8.46 -21.15
C HIS A 126 17.21 8.57 -19.76
N ALA A 127 17.00 7.60 -18.87
CA ALA A 127 17.56 7.63 -17.53
C ALA A 127 19.10 7.45 -17.53
N PRO A 128 19.85 8.25 -16.75
CA PRO A 128 21.28 8.04 -16.60
C PRO A 128 21.55 6.70 -15.89
N TRP A 129 22.65 6.05 -16.25
CA TRP A 129 23.04 4.73 -15.72
C TRP A 129 23.13 4.68 -14.19
N THR A 130 23.49 5.81 -13.55
CA THR A 130 23.54 5.94 -12.09
C THR A 130 22.17 5.81 -11.45
N THR A 131 21.12 6.37 -12.08
CA THR A 131 19.73 6.24 -11.61
C THR A 131 19.25 4.80 -11.75
N LEU A 132 19.58 4.12 -12.85
CA LEU A 132 19.23 2.72 -13.10
C LEU A 132 19.88 1.79 -12.05
N VAL A 133 21.17 1.97 -11.76
CA VAL A 133 21.88 1.20 -10.72
C VAL A 133 21.34 1.53 -9.32
N GLY A 134 21.06 2.80 -9.02
CA GLY A 134 20.46 3.22 -7.76
C GLY A 134 19.07 2.61 -7.54
N ALA A 135 18.23 2.58 -8.57
CA ALA A 135 16.92 1.94 -8.53
C ALA A 135 17.04 0.43 -8.29
N ALA A 136 17.95 -0.25 -8.98
CA ALA A 136 18.20 -1.67 -8.77
C ALA A 136 18.67 -1.97 -7.33
N ALA A 137 19.61 -1.18 -6.82
CA ALA A 137 20.10 -1.32 -5.44
C ALA A 137 18.98 -1.09 -4.41
N LEU A 138 18.12 -0.10 -4.63
CA LEU A 138 16.99 0.20 -3.75
C LEU A 138 15.96 -0.94 -3.73
N VAL A 139 15.60 -1.47 -4.91
CA VAL A 139 14.70 -2.64 -5.02
C VAL A 139 15.29 -3.86 -4.32
N LEU A 140 16.59 -4.12 -4.50
CA LEU A 140 17.28 -5.21 -3.82
C LEU A 140 17.30 -5.03 -2.30
N ALA A 141 17.57 -3.82 -1.80
CA ALA A 141 17.58 -3.53 -0.37
C ALA A 141 16.20 -3.81 0.28
N LEU A 142 15.11 -3.44 -0.40
CA LEU A 142 13.76 -3.71 0.09
C LEU A 142 13.39 -5.19 0.02
N ALA A 143 13.78 -5.88 -1.05
CA ALA A 143 13.56 -7.33 -1.17
C ALA A 143 14.29 -8.10 -0.05
N ILE A 144 15.53 -7.72 0.26
CA ILE A 144 16.30 -8.29 1.37
C ILE A 144 15.62 -7.97 2.71
N SER A 145 15.19 -6.72 2.93
CA SER A 145 14.48 -6.32 4.16
C SER A 145 13.22 -7.17 4.38
N TYR A 146 12.40 -7.35 3.34
CA TYR A 146 11.21 -8.20 3.40
C TYR A 146 11.56 -9.67 3.70
N ALA A 147 12.58 -10.22 3.03
CA ALA A 147 12.99 -11.60 3.27
C ALA A 147 13.45 -11.83 4.72
N LEU A 148 14.21 -10.89 5.29
CA LEU A 148 14.65 -10.97 6.68
C LEU A 148 13.48 -10.88 7.67
N VAL A 149 12.57 -9.92 7.49
CA VAL A 149 11.39 -9.77 8.35
C VAL A 149 10.53 -11.03 8.33
N ARG A 150 10.29 -11.59 7.13
CA ARG A 150 9.53 -12.83 6.96
C ARG A 150 10.21 -14.03 7.63
N LEU A 151 11.53 -14.15 7.49
CA LEU A 151 12.29 -15.25 8.09
C LEU A 151 12.24 -15.18 9.63
N SER A 152 12.40 -13.99 10.20
CA SER A 152 12.28 -13.77 11.65
C SER A 152 10.88 -14.09 12.18
N ALA A 153 9.83 -13.71 11.43
CA ALA A 153 8.45 -14.01 11.80
C ALA A 153 8.17 -15.54 11.80
N VAL A 154 8.69 -16.27 10.81
CA VAL A 154 8.56 -17.74 10.74
C VAL A 154 9.30 -18.42 11.90
N ASN A 155 10.53 -17.98 12.22
CA ASN A 155 11.30 -18.55 13.32
C ASN A 155 10.64 -18.29 14.69
N ALA A 156 10.07 -17.11 14.91
CA ALA A 156 9.35 -16.79 16.14
C ALA A 156 8.13 -17.71 16.34
N LYS A 157 7.40 -18.02 15.26
CA LYS A 157 6.26 -18.95 15.31
C LYS A 157 6.70 -20.40 15.61
N LYS A 158 7.85 -20.83 15.09
CA LYS A 158 8.39 -22.18 15.32
C LYS A 158 8.83 -22.38 16.78
N ASN A 159 9.52 -21.41 17.37
CA ASN A 159 10.04 -21.50 18.74
C ASN A 159 8.93 -21.42 19.83
N GLY A 160 7.76 -20.87 19.51
CA GLY A 160 6.60 -20.87 20.40
C GLY A 160 5.80 -22.18 20.44
N VAL A 161 6.04 -23.09 19.48
CA VAL A 161 5.33 -24.39 19.39
C VAL A 161 6.12 -25.52 20.09
N ASP A 162 7.45 -25.43 20.16
CA ASP A 162 8.31 -26.46 20.79
C ASP A 162 8.46 -26.30 22.33
N GLY A 163 7.90 -25.25 22.93
CA GLY A 163 8.02 -24.98 24.38
C GLY A 163 6.86 -25.44 25.26
N GLY A 164 5.87 -26.15 24.69
CA GLY A 164 4.62 -26.54 25.37
C GLY A 164 4.40 -28.05 25.53
N GLY A 165 5.47 -28.85 25.57
CA GLY A 165 5.42 -30.30 25.80
C GLY A 165 5.68 -30.69 27.24
#